data_AF-A0A973ACI4-F1
#
_entry.id   AF-A0A973ACI4-F1
#
_cell.length_a   1.000
_cell.length_b   1.000
_cell.length_c   1.000
_cell.angle_alpha   90.00
_cell.angle_beta   90.00
_cell.angle_gamma   90.00
#
_symmetry.space_group_name_H-M   'P 1'
#
loop_
_entity.id
_entity.type
_entity.pdbx_description
1 polymer ?
#
loop_
_entity_poly.entity_id
_entity_poly.type
_entity_poly.pdbx_seq_one_letter_code
_entity_poly.pdbx_strand_id
1 'polypeptide(L)'
;ISALDRIEKKILFLEANNQFDLVGCSLIAIDVNNKKIGESIYFSNEKLLKERLKLVTPVSHIWVAKKSLYDKLKGYRNISGVEDYDFLLRMNTLGYKYSNLENYFGYYVRLGRVGNTISTYGIRQIKLHSYVYKLYLERQKSGFDTFNLNSLNKNIKTNKYMEKLHYFSSKSLFKGIDARSEKKFFKMTFYVILSMVSPYQIFYLYNKFLNYKIIQKYYK
;
A
#
# COMPACT_ATOMS: atom_id res chain seq x y z
N ILE A 1 -1.83 -6.68 -17.16
CA ILE A 1 -0.89 -7.03 -18.27
C ILE A 1 0.52 -6.95 -17.68
N SER A 2 1.49 -7.70 -18.20
CA SER A 2 2.88 -7.62 -17.75
C SER A 2 3.84 -7.67 -18.93
N ALA A 3 5.04 -7.14 -18.74
CA ALA A 3 6.13 -7.34 -19.68
C ALA A 3 6.59 -8.81 -19.67
N LEU A 4 7.08 -9.30 -20.80
CA LEU A 4 7.51 -10.70 -20.98
C LEU A 4 8.72 -11.05 -20.11
N ASP A 5 9.65 -10.09 -19.95
CA ASP A 5 10.89 -10.21 -19.19
C ASP A 5 10.73 -9.97 -17.68
N ARG A 6 9.50 -9.77 -17.17
CA ARG A 6 9.25 -9.35 -15.77
C ARG A 6 9.73 -10.36 -14.75
N ILE A 7 9.50 -11.64 -15.00
CA ILE A 7 9.93 -12.69 -14.07
C ILE A 7 11.44 -12.87 -14.15
N GLU A 8 11.99 -12.96 -15.35
CA GLU A 8 13.44 -13.05 -15.60
C GLU A 8 14.22 -11.95 -14.89
N LYS A 9 13.85 -10.66 -15.08
CA LYS A 9 14.51 -9.54 -14.42
C LYS A 9 14.48 -9.60 -12.89
N LYS A 10 13.40 -10.11 -12.31
CA LYS A 10 13.27 -10.27 -10.85
C LYS A 10 14.10 -11.43 -10.33
N ILE A 11 14.18 -12.53 -11.07
CA ILE A 11 15.03 -13.68 -10.73
C ILE A 11 16.50 -13.27 -10.81
N LEU A 12 16.94 -12.69 -11.93
CA LEU A 12 18.31 -12.21 -12.12
C LEU A 12 18.73 -11.23 -11.02
N PHE A 13 17.83 -10.35 -10.57
CA PHE A 13 18.11 -9.45 -9.46
C PHE A 13 18.37 -10.21 -8.15
N LEU A 14 17.53 -11.20 -7.80
CA LEU A 14 17.70 -11.96 -6.55
C LEU A 14 18.96 -12.83 -6.58
N GLU A 15 19.30 -13.40 -7.74
CA GLU A 15 20.53 -14.19 -7.94
C GLU A 15 21.79 -13.32 -7.82
N ALA A 16 21.76 -12.12 -8.41
CA ALA A 16 22.87 -11.17 -8.30
C ALA A 16 22.97 -10.50 -6.92
N ASN A 17 21.90 -10.50 -6.13
CA ASN A 17 21.82 -9.80 -4.84
C ASN A 17 21.27 -10.72 -3.74
N ASN A 18 22.06 -11.73 -3.37
CA ASN A 18 21.69 -12.77 -2.42
C ASN A 18 21.24 -12.25 -1.03
N GLN A 19 21.60 -11.02 -0.68
CA GLN A 19 21.14 -10.36 0.54
C GLN A 19 19.64 -10.05 0.56
N PHE A 20 18.96 -10.00 -0.60
CA PHE A 20 17.52 -9.79 -0.69
C PHE A 20 16.77 -11.11 -0.84
N ASP A 21 15.56 -11.16 -0.29
CA ASP A 21 14.71 -12.34 -0.29
C ASP A 21 13.41 -12.16 -1.08
N LEU A 22 13.09 -10.91 -1.40
CA LEU A 22 11.89 -10.51 -2.14
C LEU A 22 12.16 -9.25 -2.96
N VAL A 23 11.68 -9.23 -4.22
CA VAL A 23 11.81 -8.07 -5.10
C VAL A 23 10.51 -7.76 -5.84
N GLY A 24 10.09 -6.49 -5.76
CA GLY A 24 9.00 -5.91 -6.55
C GLY A 24 9.48 -5.16 -7.78
N CYS A 25 8.59 -4.42 -8.43
CA CYS A 25 8.95 -3.50 -9.52
C CYS A 25 7.97 -2.33 -9.59
N SER A 26 8.36 -1.27 -10.27
CA SER A 26 7.47 -0.14 -10.57
C SER A 26 6.32 -0.56 -11.51
N LEU A 27 5.24 0.21 -11.50
CA LEU A 27 3.98 -0.13 -12.19
C LEU A 27 3.56 0.98 -13.15
N ILE A 28 2.95 0.60 -14.28
CA ILE A 28 2.25 1.51 -15.19
C ILE A 28 0.74 1.38 -14.96
N ALA A 29 0.06 2.51 -14.82
CA ALA A 29 -1.39 2.56 -14.88
C ALA A 29 -1.85 2.71 -16.33
N ILE A 30 -2.78 1.85 -16.76
CA ILE A 30 -3.40 1.89 -18.09
C ILE A 30 -4.92 2.06 -17.96
N ASP A 31 -5.55 2.68 -18.94
CA ASP A 31 -7.01 2.75 -19.04
C ASP A 31 -7.63 1.46 -19.63
N VAL A 32 -8.93 1.46 -19.85
CA VAL A 32 -9.67 0.34 -20.46
C VAL A 32 -9.21 0.01 -21.90
N ASN A 33 -8.63 0.97 -22.60
CA ASN A 33 -8.15 0.87 -23.98
C ASN A 33 -6.63 0.61 -24.06
N ASN A 34 -5.98 0.21 -22.96
CA ASN A 34 -4.54 -0.01 -22.84
C ASN A 34 -3.66 1.24 -22.98
N LYS A 35 -4.23 2.44 -22.98
CA LYS A 35 -3.45 3.67 -23.01
C LYS A 35 -2.83 3.93 -21.63
N LYS A 36 -1.54 4.27 -21.61
CA LYS A 36 -0.85 4.70 -20.38
C LYS A 36 -1.47 5.99 -19.84
N ILE A 37 -1.85 5.98 -18.57
CA ILE A 37 -2.43 7.14 -17.86
C ILE A 37 -1.63 7.56 -16.63
N GLY A 38 -0.63 6.76 -16.21
CA GLY A 38 0.23 7.12 -15.10
C GLY A 38 1.27 6.06 -14.77
N GLU A 39 2.09 6.36 -13.77
CA GLU A 39 3.15 5.51 -13.25
C GLU A 39 3.12 5.50 -11.72
N SER A 40 3.56 4.40 -11.13
CA SER A 40 3.79 4.27 -9.69
C SER A 40 5.18 3.73 -9.47
N ILE A 41 6.06 4.60 -9.01
CA ILE A 41 7.46 4.27 -8.72
C ILE A 41 7.53 3.59 -7.36
N TYR A 42 8.16 2.42 -7.34
CA TYR A 42 8.50 1.68 -6.13
C TYR A 42 10.01 1.74 -5.91
N PHE A 43 10.43 2.43 -4.85
CA PHE A 43 11.84 2.72 -4.60
C PHE A 43 12.64 1.48 -4.17
N SER A 44 13.94 1.51 -4.44
CA SER A 44 14.91 0.46 -4.14
C SER A 44 15.69 0.70 -2.84
N ASN A 45 15.74 1.94 -2.35
CA ASN A 45 16.51 2.33 -1.17
C ASN A 45 15.98 1.69 0.13
N GLU A 46 16.75 0.77 0.73
CA GLU A 46 16.35 0.01 1.93
C GLU A 46 15.92 0.88 3.12
N LYS A 47 16.64 1.98 3.39
CA LYS A 47 16.33 2.89 4.52
C LYS A 47 14.98 3.57 4.29
N LEU A 48 14.74 4.06 3.06
CA LEU A 48 13.46 4.62 2.67
C LEU A 48 12.33 3.60 2.80
N LEU A 49 12.54 2.37 2.32
CA LEU A 49 11.53 1.31 2.41
C LEU A 49 11.16 1.01 3.88
N LYS A 50 12.15 0.97 4.78
CA LYS A 50 11.94 0.77 6.22
C LYS A 50 11.19 1.93 6.87
N GLU A 51 11.57 3.19 6.57
CA GLU A 51 10.88 4.37 7.11
C GLU A 51 9.41 4.45 6.65
N ARG A 52 9.12 4.02 5.42
CA ARG A 52 7.78 4.03 4.83
C ARG A 52 6.88 2.88 5.28
N LEU A 53 7.47 1.80 5.81
CA LEU A 53 6.73 0.58 6.20
C LEU A 53 5.59 0.85 7.19
N LYS A 54 5.68 1.89 8.02
CA LYS A 54 4.61 2.28 8.96
C LYS A 54 3.40 2.95 8.29
N LEU A 55 3.55 3.42 7.05
CA LEU A 55 2.56 4.25 6.36
C LEU A 55 1.92 3.55 5.15
N VAL A 56 2.68 2.71 4.46
CA VAL A 56 2.30 2.10 3.19
C VAL A 56 2.93 0.72 3.05
N THR A 57 2.43 -0.09 2.11
CA THR A 57 3.12 -1.28 1.60
C THR A 57 4.25 -0.81 0.66
N PRO A 58 5.54 -0.95 1.04
CA PRO A 58 6.65 -0.34 0.32
C PRO A 58 7.09 -1.09 -0.95
N VAL A 59 6.51 -2.27 -1.20
CA VAL A 59 6.84 -3.15 -2.32
C VAL A 59 5.57 -3.43 -3.13
N SER A 60 5.70 -3.51 -4.45
CA SER A 60 4.57 -3.80 -5.34
C SER A 60 4.02 -5.20 -5.11
N HIS A 61 2.70 -5.38 -5.02
CA HIS A 61 1.96 -6.64 -4.78
C HIS A 61 2.18 -7.79 -5.78
N ILE A 62 3.13 -7.65 -6.70
CA ILE A 62 3.45 -8.59 -7.79
C ILE A 62 4.92 -9.03 -7.69
N TRP A 63 5.41 -9.22 -6.48
CA TRP A 63 6.82 -9.52 -6.23
C TRP A 63 7.18 -10.95 -6.62
N VAL A 64 8.49 -11.20 -6.70
CA VAL A 64 9.08 -12.55 -6.67
C VAL A 64 9.83 -12.66 -5.35
N ALA A 65 9.77 -13.81 -4.71
CA ALA A 65 10.47 -14.07 -3.46
C ALA A 65 11.04 -15.48 -3.42
N LYS A 66 12.08 -15.67 -2.62
CA LYS A 66 12.67 -17.00 -2.38
C LYS A 66 11.64 -17.93 -1.73
N LYS A 67 11.59 -19.19 -2.15
CA LYS A 67 10.69 -20.20 -1.55
C LYS A 67 10.89 -20.33 -0.03
N SER A 68 12.14 -20.31 0.42
CA SER A 68 12.50 -20.40 1.85
C SER A 68 11.85 -19.31 2.70
N LEU A 69 11.57 -18.12 2.14
CA LEU A 69 10.87 -17.06 2.83
C LEU A 69 9.40 -17.45 3.11
N TYR A 70 8.71 -18.02 2.13
CA TYR A 70 7.33 -18.49 2.30
C TYR A 70 7.26 -19.64 3.29
N ASP A 71 8.21 -20.58 3.23
CA ASP A 71 8.31 -21.71 4.16
C ASP A 71 8.51 -21.19 5.59
N LYS A 72 9.42 -20.22 5.80
CA LYS A 72 9.67 -19.63 7.12
C LYS A 72 8.46 -18.88 7.66
N LEU A 73 7.77 -18.14 6.80
CA LEU A 73 6.61 -17.33 7.18
C LEU A 73 5.30 -18.13 7.22
N LYS A 74 5.30 -19.40 6.82
CA LYS A 74 4.09 -20.23 6.68
C LYS A 74 3.01 -19.57 5.80
N GLY A 75 3.44 -18.92 4.71
CA GLY A 75 2.55 -18.25 3.77
C GLY A 75 1.81 -17.03 4.34
N TYR A 76 0.61 -16.77 3.82
CA TYR A 76 -0.24 -15.62 4.19
C TYR A 76 -1.22 -15.96 5.32
N ARG A 77 -1.53 -14.98 6.16
CA ARG A 77 -2.62 -15.07 7.14
C ARG A 77 -3.95 -14.72 6.47
N ASN A 78 -5.05 -15.26 6.98
CA ASN A 78 -6.40 -14.94 6.53
C ASN A 78 -6.84 -13.53 7.00
N ILE A 79 -6.28 -12.49 6.39
CA ILE A 79 -6.52 -11.08 6.71
C ILE A 79 -6.83 -10.30 5.42
N SER A 80 -8.02 -10.58 4.86
CA SER A 80 -8.39 -10.07 3.55
C SER A 80 -8.31 -8.54 3.41
N GLY A 81 -7.54 -8.09 2.43
CA GLY A 81 -7.32 -6.69 2.05
C GLY A 81 -5.99 -6.09 2.53
N VAL A 82 -5.19 -6.81 3.33
CA VAL A 82 -3.87 -6.37 3.82
C VAL A 82 -2.87 -7.53 3.96
N GLU A 83 -3.12 -8.68 3.33
CA GLU A 83 -2.31 -9.89 3.44
C GLU A 83 -0.85 -9.63 3.06
N ASP A 84 -0.66 -8.90 1.97
CA ASP A 84 0.65 -8.51 1.46
C ASP A 84 1.42 -7.61 2.42
N TYR A 85 0.71 -6.69 3.08
CA TYR A 85 1.31 -5.80 4.05
C TYR A 85 1.71 -6.55 5.33
N ASP A 86 0.84 -7.42 5.86
CA ASP A 86 1.18 -8.30 6.98
C ASP A 86 2.37 -9.21 6.67
N PHE A 87 2.45 -9.75 5.45
CA PHE A 87 3.57 -10.57 5.01
C PHE A 87 4.89 -9.80 5.07
N LEU A 88 4.96 -8.58 4.52
CA LEU A 88 6.16 -7.75 4.59
C LEU A 88 6.53 -7.35 6.03
N LEU A 89 5.55 -7.10 6.88
CA LEU A 89 5.80 -6.79 8.30
C LEU A 89 6.39 -8.00 9.03
N ARG A 90 5.90 -9.22 8.80
CA ARG A 90 6.45 -10.45 9.40
C ARG A 90 7.83 -10.77 8.85
N MET A 91 8.03 -10.58 7.55
CA MET A 91 9.34 -10.64 6.90
C MET A 91 10.34 -9.71 7.60
N ASN A 92 9.96 -8.44 7.81
CA ASN A 92 10.80 -7.44 8.46
C ASN A 92 11.14 -7.80 9.91
N THR A 93 10.17 -8.35 10.67
CA THR A 93 10.41 -8.86 12.02
C THR A 93 11.55 -9.88 12.07
N LEU A 94 11.64 -10.78 11.09
CA LEU A 94 12.64 -11.84 11.05
C LEU A 94 13.98 -11.39 10.44
N GLY A 95 14.12 -10.11 10.08
CA GLY A 95 15.35 -9.57 9.50
C GLY A 95 15.56 -9.87 8.01
N TYR A 96 14.58 -10.46 7.33
CA TYR A 96 14.63 -10.66 5.88
C TYR A 96 14.53 -9.33 5.12
N LYS A 97 15.17 -9.27 3.95
CA LYS A 97 15.31 -8.02 3.19
C LYS A 97 14.53 -8.06 1.88
N TYR A 98 14.00 -6.91 1.50
CA TYR A 98 13.26 -6.74 0.26
C TYR A 98 13.66 -5.44 -0.44
N SER A 99 13.49 -5.41 -1.76
CA SER A 99 13.71 -4.22 -2.58
C SER A 99 12.73 -4.17 -3.77
N ASN A 100 12.91 -3.19 -4.65
CA ASN A 100 12.17 -3.07 -5.90
C ASN A 100 13.13 -2.76 -7.03
N LEU A 101 12.81 -3.25 -8.23
CA LEU A 101 13.39 -2.75 -9.47
C LEU A 101 12.78 -1.39 -9.81
N GLU A 102 13.37 -0.33 -9.24
CA GLU A 102 12.83 1.03 -9.24
C GLU A 102 12.59 1.58 -10.65
N ASN A 103 13.57 1.41 -11.54
CA ASN A 103 13.51 1.92 -12.92
C ASN A 103 12.87 0.94 -13.90
N TYR A 104 12.28 -0.16 -13.41
CA TYR A 104 11.66 -1.17 -14.26
C TYR A 104 10.15 -1.25 -14.04
N PHE A 105 9.40 -0.98 -15.12
CA PHE A 105 7.94 -0.91 -15.11
C PHE A 105 7.30 -2.16 -15.71
N GLY A 106 7.59 -3.33 -15.13
CA GLY A 106 7.23 -4.63 -15.71
C GLY A 106 5.75 -5.03 -15.59
N TYR A 107 4.89 -4.19 -15.03
CA TYR A 107 3.47 -4.53 -14.83
C TYR A 107 2.53 -3.36 -15.06
N TYR A 108 1.39 -3.70 -15.65
CA TYR A 108 0.38 -2.75 -16.09
C TYR A 108 -0.93 -3.01 -15.36
N VAL A 109 -1.32 -2.05 -14.52
CA VAL A 109 -2.55 -2.04 -13.73
C VAL A 109 -3.63 -1.31 -14.50
N ARG A 110 -4.75 -1.97 -14.78
CA ARG A 110 -5.86 -1.36 -15.50
C ARG A 110 -6.81 -0.63 -14.55
N LEU A 111 -6.95 0.67 -14.74
CA LEU A 111 -7.83 1.55 -13.97
C LEU A 111 -9.10 1.88 -14.77
N GLY A 112 -10.15 2.37 -14.07
CA GLY A 112 -11.40 2.78 -14.70
C GLY A 112 -12.43 1.68 -15.01
N ARG A 113 -12.21 0.44 -14.53
CA ARG A 113 -13.27 -0.59 -14.55
C ARG A 113 -14.25 -0.37 -13.39
N VAL A 114 -15.54 -0.57 -13.67
CA VAL A 114 -16.57 -0.68 -12.62
C VAL A 114 -16.16 -1.80 -11.67
N GLY A 115 -15.99 -1.49 -10.38
CA GLY A 115 -15.52 -2.44 -9.37
C GLY A 115 -14.04 -2.33 -8.98
N ASN A 116 -13.25 -1.44 -9.60
CA ASN A 116 -11.89 -1.16 -9.13
C ASN A 116 -11.94 -0.43 -7.77
N THR A 117 -11.33 -1.04 -6.75
CA THR A 117 -11.34 -0.68 -5.32
C THR A 117 -10.74 0.68 -4.97
N ILE A 118 -10.28 1.47 -5.96
CA ILE A 118 -9.74 2.82 -5.73
C ILE A 118 -10.80 3.75 -5.12
N SER A 119 -12.08 3.55 -5.46
CA SER A 119 -13.19 4.38 -4.95
C SER A 119 -13.52 4.15 -3.47
N THR A 120 -12.94 3.14 -2.82
CA THR A 120 -13.24 2.79 -1.43
C THR A 120 -12.00 2.27 -0.70
N TYR A 121 -11.08 3.17 -0.33
CA TYR A 121 -10.26 2.94 0.86
C TYR A 121 -11.19 2.95 2.08
N GLY A 122 -11.94 1.87 2.27
CA GLY A 122 -12.94 1.82 3.33
C GLY A 122 -12.28 1.89 4.70
N ILE A 123 -13.03 2.37 5.70
CA ILE A 123 -12.62 2.36 7.12
C ILE A 123 -12.02 0.99 7.51
N ARG A 124 -12.59 -0.09 6.97
CA ARG A 124 -12.09 -1.46 7.15
C ARG A 124 -10.61 -1.60 6.77
N GLN A 125 -10.18 -1.15 5.59
CA GLN A 125 -8.77 -1.24 5.18
C GLN A 125 -7.85 -0.41 6.09
N ILE A 126 -8.27 0.80 6.49
CA ILE A 126 -7.50 1.64 7.41
C ILE A 126 -7.32 0.93 8.76
N LYS A 127 -8.39 0.36 9.31
CA LYS A 127 -8.35 -0.41 10.56
C LYS A 127 -7.51 -1.67 10.44
N LEU A 128 -7.62 -2.40 9.33
CA LEU A 128 -6.82 -3.58 9.04
C LEU A 128 -5.33 -3.24 9.00
N HIS A 129 -4.95 -2.17 8.29
CA HIS A 129 -3.58 -1.69 8.22
C HIS A 129 -3.04 -1.35 9.62
N SER A 130 -3.79 -0.58 10.41
CA SER A 130 -3.41 -0.25 11.78
C SER A 130 -3.29 -1.48 12.68
N TYR A 131 -4.18 -2.46 12.52
CA TYR A 131 -4.15 -3.71 13.29
C TYR A 131 -2.90 -4.54 12.99
N VAL A 132 -2.57 -4.78 11.72
CA VAL A 132 -1.39 -5.58 11.38
C VAL A 132 -0.08 -4.85 11.73
N TYR A 133 -0.06 -3.52 11.65
CA TYR A 133 1.07 -2.73 12.13
C TYR A 133 1.22 -2.81 13.66
N LYS A 134 0.11 -2.83 14.42
CA LYS A 134 0.16 -3.10 15.86
C LYS A 134 0.79 -4.47 16.16
N LEU A 135 0.38 -5.52 15.45
CA LEU A 135 0.98 -6.85 15.59
C LEU A 135 2.47 -6.85 15.27
N TYR A 136 2.89 -6.09 14.26
CA TYR A 136 4.31 -5.89 13.99
C TYR A 136 5.06 -5.29 15.18
N LEU A 137 4.51 -4.25 15.82
CA LEU A 137 5.12 -3.65 17.01
C LEU A 137 5.18 -4.63 18.20
N GLU A 138 4.17 -5.49 18.36
CA GLU A 138 4.21 -6.58 19.34
C GLU A 138 5.40 -7.51 19.08
N ARG A 139 5.58 -7.98 17.82
CA ARG A 139 6.73 -8.82 17.47
C ARG A 139 8.07 -8.12 17.71
N GLN A 140 8.18 -6.83 17.41
CA GLN A 140 9.41 -6.07 17.66
C GLN A 140 9.76 -6.01 19.15
N LYS A 141 8.76 -6.04 20.04
CA LYS A 141 8.95 -5.95 21.50
C LYS A 141 9.16 -7.31 22.16
N SER A 142 8.36 -8.32 21.80
CA SER A 142 8.31 -9.61 22.51
C SER A 142 8.71 -10.81 21.64
N GLY A 143 9.01 -10.62 20.35
CA GLY A 143 9.33 -11.71 19.42
C GLY A 143 8.13 -12.47 18.87
N PHE A 144 6.92 -12.23 19.38
CA PHE A 144 5.66 -12.85 18.93
C PHE A 144 4.52 -11.83 18.90
N ASP A 145 3.44 -12.13 18.19
CA ASP A 145 2.23 -11.30 18.14
C ASP A 145 0.98 -12.05 18.61
N THR A 146 -0.02 -11.29 19.01
CA THR A 146 -1.29 -11.78 19.56
C THR A 146 -2.36 -12.03 18.50
N PHE A 147 -1.97 -12.27 17.24
CA PHE A 147 -2.92 -12.42 16.14
C PHE A 147 -3.97 -13.49 16.42
N ASN A 148 -5.23 -13.11 16.25
CA ASN A 148 -6.35 -14.05 16.24
C ASN A 148 -7.55 -13.45 15.49
N LEU A 149 -8.38 -14.31 14.91
CA LEU A 149 -9.51 -13.90 14.07
C LEU A 149 -10.58 -13.12 14.86
N ASN A 150 -10.77 -13.44 16.15
CA ASN A 150 -11.76 -12.75 16.99
C ASN A 150 -11.35 -11.29 17.27
N SER A 151 -10.09 -11.07 17.64
CA SER A 151 -9.48 -9.75 17.80
C SER A 151 -9.52 -8.97 16.49
N LEU A 152 -9.21 -9.61 15.37
CA LEU A 152 -9.30 -8.99 14.05
C LEU A 152 -10.73 -8.49 13.77
N ASN A 153 -11.73 -9.37 13.90
CA ASN A 153 -13.14 -9.04 13.68
C ASN A 153 -13.64 -7.93 14.62
N LYS A 154 -13.18 -7.91 15.87
CA LYS A 154 -13.47 -6.83 16.81
C LYS A 154 -12.83 -5.50 16.38
N ASN A 155 -11.58 -5.51 15.92
CA ASN A 155 -10.85 -4.31 15.52
C ASN A 155 -11.46 -3.64 14.28
N ILE A 156 -11.91 -4.43 13.29
CA ILE A 156 -12.44 -3.90 12.02
C ILE A 156 -13.89 -3.43 12.11
N LYS A 157 -14.63 -3.83 13.17
CA LYS A 157 -16.03 -3.47 13.36
C LYS A 157 -16.19 -1.94 13.37
N THR A 158 -17.13 -1.44 12.59
CA THR A 158 -17.45 -0.03 12.47
C THR A 158 -18.96 0.16 12.55
N ASN A 159 -19.40 1.32 13.05
CA ASN A 159 -20.82 1.63 13.08
C ASN A 159 -21.27 2.25 11.74
N LYS A 160 -22.55 2.08 11.39
CA LYS A 160 -23.12 2.54 10.11
C LYS A 160 -23.04 4.06 9.92
N TYR A 161 -23.13 4.84 11.01
CA TYR A 161 -23.02 6.29 10.94
C TYR A 161 -21.64 6.74 10.47
N MET A 162 -20.59 6.15 11.05
CA MET A 162 -19.21 6.43 10.71
C MET A 162 -18.89 5.98 9.28
N GLU A 163 -19.43 4.84 8.84
CA GLU A 163 -19.32 4.39 7.44
C GLU A 163 -19.93 5.41 6.47
N LYS A 164 -21.15 5.90 6.75
CA LYS A 164 -21.80 6.95 5.95
C LYS A 164 -20.98 8.25 5.94
N LEU A 165 -20.48 8.68 7.10
CA LEU A 165 -19.65 9.88 7.24
C LEU A 165 -18.36 9.77 6.42
N HIS A 166 -17.69 8.62 6.51
CA HIS A 166 -16.47 8.36 5.75
C HIS A 166 -16.72 8.25 4.25
N TYR A 167 -17.85 7.65 3.85
CA TYR A 167 -18.25 7.60 2.45
C TYR A 167 -18.49 9.00 1.88
N PHE A 168 -19.21 9.87 2.61
CA PHE A 168 -19.41 11.27 2.21
C PHE A 168 -18.07 12.02 2.10
N SER A 169 -17.21 11.83 3.08
CA SER A 169 -15.86 12.41 3.13
C SER A 169 -14.99 11.95 1.94
N SER A 170 -14.99 10.65 1.63
CA SER A 170 -14.29 10.08 0.46
C SER A 170 -14.83 10.64 -0.85
N LYS A 171 -16.17 10.69 -1.01
CA LYS A 171 -16.82 11.27 -2.20
C LYS A 171 -16.47 12.74 -2.38
N SER A 172 -16.37 13.49 -1.29
CA SER A 172 -15.94 14.89 -1.31
C SER A 172 -14.48 15.00 -1.76
N LEU A 173 -13.58 14.14 -1.28
CA LEU A 173 -12.20 14.12 -1.76
C LEU A 173 -12.11 13.88 -3.27
N PHE A 174 -12.87 12.92 -3.81
CA PHE A 174 -12.90 12.66 -5.26
C PHE A 174 -13.36 13.88 -6.04
N LYS A 175 -14.43 14.55 -5.61
CA LYS A 175 -14.87 15.81 -6.23
C LYS A 175 -13.78 16.90 -6.20
N GLY A 176 -12.96 16.93 -5.14
CA GLY A 176 -11.81 17.82 -5.05
C GLY A 176 -10.72 17.47 -6.07
N ILE A 177 -10.43 16.19 -6.27
CA ILE A 177 -9.48 15.70 -7.28
C ILE A 177 -9.98 16.02 -8.70
N ASP A 178 -11.26 15.80 -8.98
CA ASP A 178 -11.88 16.12 -10.27
C ASP A 178 -11.82 17.63 -10.55
N ALA A 179 -12.18 18.46 -9.56
CA ALA A 179 -12.07 19.92 -9.68
C ALA A 179 -10.65 20.39 -9.95
N ARG A 180 -9.63 19.73 -9.37
CA ARG A 180 -8.22 20.00 -9.68
C ARG A 180 -7.90 19.68 -11.14
N SER A 181 -8.39 18.56 -11.67
CA SER A 181 -8.16 18.18 -13.07
C SER A 181 -8.75 19.20 -14.06
N GLU A 182 -9.86 19.84 -13.67
CA GLU A 182 -10.51 20.94 -14.41
C GLU A 182 -9.89 22.32 -14.12
N LYS A 183 -8.78 22.41 -13.36
CA LYS A 183 -8.13 23.66 -12.92
C LYS A 183 -9.04 24.60 -12.07
N LYS A 184 -10.09 24.06 -11.44
CA LYS A 184 -11.03 24.81 -10.58
C LYS A 184 -10.56 24.83 -9.11
N PHE A 185 -9.56 25.65 -8.80
CA PHE A 185 -8.89 25.63 -7.49
C PHE A 185 -9.79 25.97 -6.29
N PHE A 186 -10.70 26.95 -6.40
CA PHE A 186 -11.64 27.27 -5.31
C PHE A 186 -12.54 26.07 -4.96
N LYS A 187 -13.10 25.43 -5.99
CA LYS A 187 -13.93 24.22 -5.86
C LYS A 187 -13.13 23.06 -5.28
N MET A 188 -11.86 22.90 -5.68
CA MET A 188 -10.93 21.94 -5.10
C MET A 188 -10.76 22.17 -3.60
N THR A 189 -10.40 23.38 -3.17
CA THR A 189 -10.18 23.70 -1.75
C THR A 189 -11.42 23.44 -0.91
N PHE A 190 -12.59 23.88 -1.38
CA PHE A 190 -13.87 23.63 -0.71
C PHE A 190 -14.13 22.13 -0.48
N TYR A 191 -13.95 21.30 -1.50
CA TYR A 191 -14.18 19.86 -1.38
C TYR A 191 -13.11 19.13 -0.54
N VAL A 192 -11.88 19.62 -0.53
CA VAL A 192 -10.84 19.11 0.37
C VAL A 192 -11.23 19.35 1.83
N ILE A 193 -11.72 20.54 2.17
CA ILE A 193 -12.21 20.85 3.53
C ILE A 193 -13.40 19.94 3.89
N LEU A 194 -14.38 19.78 2.99
CA LEU A 194 -15.50 18.86 3.21
C LEU A 194 -15.07 17.41 3.39
N SER A 195 -13.96 17.00 2.76
CA SER A 195 -13.42 15.66 2.95
C SER A 195 -12.89 15.41 4.36
N MET A 196 -12.60 16.44 5.14
CA MET A 196 -12.00 16.29 6.48
C MET A 196 -13.02 15.95 7.58
N VAL A 197 -14.31 15.78 7.28
CA VAL A 197 -15.32 15.45 8.31
C VAL A 197 -15.17 14.04 8.92
N SER A 198 -14.43 13.14 8.26
CA SER A 198 -14.17 11.80 8.79
C SER A 198 -12.77 11.73 9.40
N PRO A 199 -12.62 11.29 10.67
CA PRO A 199 -11.30 11.14 11.29
C PRO A 199 -10.41 10.15 10.53
N TYR A 200 -11.00 9.11 9.93
CA TYR A 200 -10.28 8.15 9.09
C TYR A 200 -9.75 8.78 7.80
N GLN A 201 -10.49 9.75 7.24
CA GLN A 201 -10.02 10.48 6.06
C GLN A 201 -8.90 11.45 6.41
N ILE A 202 -9.00 12.15 7.54
CA ILE A 202 -7.92 12.99 8.05
C ILE A 202 -6.66 12.15 8.26
N PHE A 203 -6.78 11.01 8.95
CA PHE A 203 -5.67 10.08 9.17
C PHE A 203 -5.03 9.61 7.85
N TYR A 204 -5.85 9.24 6.86
CA TYR A 204 -5.38 8.87 5.53
C TYR A 204 -4.57 10.00 4.85
N LEU A 205 -5.13 11.21 4.82
CA LEU A 205 -4.48 12.37 4.20
C LEU A 205 -3.18 12.74 4.92
N TYR A 206 -3.18 12.68 6.25
CA TYR A 206 -2.00 12.91 7.07
C TYR A 206 -0.90 11.90 6.78
N ASN A 207 -1.20 10.60 6.73
CA ASN A 207 -0.22 9.56 6.39
C ASN A 207 0.32 9.74 4.96
N LYS A 208 -0.53 10.15 4.01
CA LYS A 208 -0.10 10.46 2.64
C LYS A 208 0.88 11.63 2.61
N PHE A 209 0.60 12.69 3.38
CA PHE A 209 1.50 13.83 3.54
C PHE A 209 2.84 13.43 4.18
N LEU A 210 2.81 12.66 5.27
CA LEU A 210 4.03 12.15 5.91
C LEU A 210 4.86 11.30 4.95
N ASN A 211 4.22 10.39 4.21
CA ASN A 211 4.90 9.55 3.23
C ASN A 211 5.58 10.41 2.14
N TYR A 212 4.90 11.46 1.68
CA TYR A 212 5.50 12.42 0.74
C TYR A 212 6.73 13.12 1.33
N LYS A 213 6.66 13.59 2.58
CA LYS A 213 7.80 14.20 3.27
C LYS A 213 8.98 13.24 3.42
N ILE A 214 8.71 11.98 3.75
CA ILE A 214 9.75 10.94 3.82
C ILE A 214 10.43 10.76 2.47
N ILE A 215 9.67 10.66 1.37
CA ILE A 215 10.26 10.54 0.01
C ILE A 215 11.13 11.76 -0.32
N GLN A 216 10.67 12.97 -0.01
CA GLN A 216 11.43 14.20 -0.24
C GLN A 216 12.77 14.24 0.49
N LYS A 217 12.94 13.55 1.63
CA LYS A 217 14.21 13.49 2.36
C LYS A 217 15.31 12.74 1.58
N TYR A 218 14.94 11.83 0.68
CA TYR A 218 15.86 10.93 -0.03
C TYR A 218 16.11 11.33 -1.49
N TYR A 219 15.21 12.10 -2.10
CA TYR A 219 15.22 12.43 -3.53
C TYR A 219 15.08 13.93 -3.81
N LYS A 220 15.51 14.78 -2.86
CA LYS A 220 15.71 16.21 -3.07
C LYS A 220 17.19 16.55 -3.05
#